data_AF-A0A973IJ17-F1
#
_entry.id   AF-A0A973IJ17-F1
#
_cell.length_a   1.000
_cell.length_b   1.000
_cell.length_c   1.000
_cell.angle_alpha   90.00
_cell.angle_beta   90.00
_cell.angle_gamma   90.00
#
_symmetry.space_group_name_H-M   'P 1'
#
loop_
_entity.id
_entity.type
_entity.pdbx_description
1 polymer ?
#
loop_
_entity_poly.entity_id
_entity_poly.type
_entity_poly.pdbx_seq_one_letter_code
_entity_poly.pdbx_strand_id
1 'polypeptide(L)'
;MRQQIPNIALGLRCPKCSCPLVELNKHVFINYLNNEKPTCAQCHAEYDVFEVISGCIDENFFYNDVYAFVGAEKAIFNITLDVNPSTTLRFKDYGIPAGSRILHINYTPQNQGLFPLEFHGNSPYRGAPKDQVILYPAKFQTDEASPTTLSIMVTWINQDSLENVSLKSLVDAFEEYSSGDLITSIVPANTTIEFDVMRYTEEALLAISTKSNVKEFFKSGVSYVPTLKILIPLIAQTKNFPAMPPEMFESLVQLASLRNQIAHTGKTKAPLVKGQVVKCLAAVILGKMYVEELRNA
;
A
#
# COMPACT_ATOMS: atom_id res chain seq x y z
N MET A 1 17.97 9.20 -6.50
CA MET A 1 17.72 8.41 -5.28
C MET A 1 17.38 7.00 -5.72
N ARG A 2 18.17 5.99 -5.35
CA ARG A 2 17.76 4.59 -5.52
C ARG A 2 16.59 4.38 -4.57
N GLN A 3 15.38 4.19 -5.09
CA GLN A 3 14.30 3.66 -4.26
C GLN A 3 14.75 2.25 -3.88
N GLN A 4 15.27 2.10 -2.66
CA GLN A 4 15.32 0.78 -2.04
C GLN A 4 13.89 0.28 -2.07
N ILE A 5 13.68 -0.91 -2.63
CA ILE A 5 12.42 -1.63 -2.50
C ILE A 5 12.09 -1.55 -1.00
N PRO A 6 10.97 -0.93 -0.58
CA PRO A 6 10.63 -0.85 0.82
C PRO A 6 10.68 -2.26 1.39
N ASN A 7 11.07 -2.41 2.65
CA ASN A 7 11.05 -3.71 3.31
C ASN A 7 9.58 -4.15 3.49
N ILE A 8 8.98 -4.66 2.42
CA ILE A 8 7.56 -5.02 2.23
C ILE A 8 7.17 -6.23 3.12
N ALA A 9 8.13 -6.78 3.87
CA ALA A 9 8.06 -8.11 4.47
C ALA A 9 7.31 -8.21 5.80
N LEU A 10 7.01 -7.10 6.48
CA LEU A 10 6.62 -7.17 7.89
C LEU A 10 5.27 -7.87 8.16
N GLY A 11 4.47 -8.14 7.13
CA GLY A 11 3.18 -8.86 7.23
C GLY A 11 3.05 -10.15 6.41
N LEU A 12 4.04 -10.51 5.57
CA LEU A 12 3.92 -11.70 4.71
C LEU A 12 4.11 -12.97 5.54
N ARG A 13 3.13 -13.88 5.50
CA ARG A 13 3.14 -15.14 6.26
C ARG A 13 3.05 -16.33 5.33
N CYS A 14 3.72 -17.41 5.71
CA CYS A 14 3.62 -18.65 4.97
C CYS A 14 2.23 -19.26 5.17
N PRO A 15 1.51 -19.63 4.09
CA PRO A 15 0.16 -20.19 4.19
C PRO A 15 0.05 -21.49 4.99
N LYS A 16 1.17 -22.22 5.17
CA LYS A 16 1.19 -23.53 5.86
C LYS A 16 1.56 -23.44 7.34
N CYS A 17 2.62 -22.69 7.70
CA CYS A 17 3.11 -22.57 9.09
C CYS A 17 2.70 -21.26 9.77
N SER A 18 2.13 -20.29 9.04
CA SER A 18 1.91 -18.90 9.49
C SER A 18 3.17 -18.14 9.93
N CYS A 19 4.34 -18.75 9.75
CA CYS A 19 5.60 -18.16 10.10
C CYS A 19 5.95 -17.02 9.11
N PRO A 20 6.54 -15.91 9.58
CA PRO A 20 6.89 -14.79 8.71
C PRO A 20 7.77 -15.25 7.56
N LEU A 21 7.41 -14.85 6.33
CA LEU A 21 8.22 -15.11 5.15
C LEU A 21 9.35 -14.09 5.09
N VAL A 22 10.50 -14.56 4.61
CA VAL A 22 11.65 -13.68 4.33
C VAL A 22 11.28 -12.74 3.18
N GLU A 23 11.85 -11.53 3.26
CA GLU A 23 11.63 -10.35 2.44
C GLU A 23 11.28 -10.60 0.96
N LEU A 24 10.21 -9.96 0.49
CA LEU A 24 9.89 -9.82 -0.93
C LEU A 24 10.96 -8.93 -1.59
N ASN A 25 12.10 -9.55 -1.90
CA ASN A 25 13.23 -8.90 -2.55
C ASN A 25 13.23 -9.17 -4.05
N LYS A 26 14.16 -8.52 -4.76
CA LYS A 26 14.34 -8.68 -6.21
C LYS A 26 14.48 -10.15 -6.63
N HIS A 27 15.25 -10.96 -5.89
CA HIS A 27 15.46 -12.37 -6.25
C HIS A 27 14.16 -13.17 -6.16
N VAL A 28 13.41 -13.06 -5.06
CA VAL A 28 12.10 -13.72 -4.90
C VAL A 28 11.13 -13.28 -6.00
N PHE A 29 11.13 -11.99 -6.34
CA PHE A 29 10.28 -11.46 -7.39
C PHE A 29 10.66 -11.98 -8.79
N ILE A 30 11.95 -11.99 -9.14
CA ILE A 30 12.40 -12.55 -10.44
C ILE A 30 12.06 -14.05 -10.54
N ASN A 31 12.25 -14.82 -9.47
CA ASN A 31 11.84 -16.22 -9.43
C ASN A 31 10.34 -16.38 -9.68
N TYR A 32 9.51 -15.55 -9.06
CA TYR A 32 8.07 -15.50 -9.33
C TYR A 32 7.77 -15.23 -10.81
N LEU A 33 8.45 -14.28 -11.46
CA LEU A 33 8.26 -14.01 -12.89
C LEU A 33 8.68 -15.19 -13.78
N ASN A 34 9.65 -15.99 -13.33
CA ASN A 34 10.07 -17.23 -14.01
C ASN A 34 9.22 -18.45 -13.65
N ASN A 35 8.08 -18.26 -12.97
CA ASN A 35 7.19 -19.32 -12.51
C ASN A 35 7.86 -20.31 -11.53
N GLU A 36 8.89 -19.85 -10.83
CA GLU A 36 9.54 -20.59 -9.75
C GLU A 36 8.88 -20.24 -8.41
N LYS A 37 8.56 -21.27 -7.62
CA LYS A 37 7.95 -21.09 -6.31
C LYS A 37 9.01 -21.01 -5.22
N PRO A 38 9.11 -19.90 -4.48
CA PRO A 38 9.97 -19.84 -3.31
C PRO A 38 9.48 -20.83 -2.23
N THR A 39 10.39 -21.23 -1.34
CA THR A 39 10.11 -22.15 -0.23
C THR A 39 10.21 -21.45 1.11
N CYS A 40 9.32 -21.80 2.03
CA CYS A 40 9.35 -21.30 3.39
C CYS A 40 10.57 -21.83 4.15
N ALA A 41 11.36 -20.95 4.76
CA ALA A 41 12.58 -21.32 5.48
C ALA A 41 12.35 -22.24 6.70
N GLN A 42 11.14 -22.26 7.27
CA GLN A 42 10.81 -23.06 8.46
C GLN A 42 10.16 -24.40 8.13
N CYS A 43 9.18 -24.41 7.21
CA CYS A 43 8.39 -25.62 6.92
C CYS A 43 8.65 -26.22 5.53
N HIS A 44 9.54 -25.59 4.75
CA HIS A 44 9.95 -25.98 3.40
C HIS A 44 8.80 -26.11 2.37
N ALA A 45 7.60 -25.65 2.71
CA ALA A 45 6.51 -25.61 1.76
C ALA A 45 6.76 -24.53 0.71
N GLU A 46 6.53 -24.89 -0.55
CA GLU A 46 6.41 -23.93 -1.63
C GLU A 46 5.22 -23.00 -1.40
N TYR A 47 5.36 -21.75 -1.81
CA TYR A 47 4.28 -20.78 -1.78
C TYR A 47 4.24 -19.96 -3.06
N ASP A 48 3.04 -19.47 -3.38
CA ASP A 48 2.81 -18.57 -4.48
C ASP A 48 2.88 -17.12 -3.96
N VAL A 49 3.73 -16.29 -4.59
CA VAL A 49 3.95 -14.90 -4.14
C VAL A 49 2.69 -14.06 -4.29
N PHE A 50 1.93 -14.24 -5.38
CA PHE A 50 0.70 -13.50 -5.64
C PHE A 50 -0.36 -13.85 -4.59
N GLU A 51 -0.54 -15.13 -4.28
CA GLU A 51 -1.49 -15.59 -3.27
C GLU A 51 -1.08 -15.18 -1.85
N VAL A 52 0.22 -15.18 -1.53
CA VAL A 52 0.70 -14.70 -0.22
C VAL A 52 0.45 -13.22 -0.02
N ILE A 53 0.73 -12.39 -1.03
CA ILE A 53 0.43 -10.95 -0.97
C ILE A 53 -1.09 -10.73 -0.89
N SER A 54 -1.85 -11.45 -1.70
CA SER A 54 -3.32 -11.40 -1.66
C SER A 54 -3.86 -11.77 -0.28
N GLY A 55 -3.36 -12.86 0.31
CA GLY A 55 -3.74 -13.29 1.67
C GLY A 55 -3.41 -12.25 2.73
N CYS A 56 -2.23 -11.62 2.66
CA CYS A 56 -1.85 -10.54 3.57
C CYS A 56 -2.80 -9.33 3.47
N ILE A 57 -3.16 -8.92 2.24
CA ILE A 57 -4.12 -7.83 2.03
C ILE A 57 -5.53 -8.24 2.49
N ASP A 58 -5.94 -9.49 2.27
CA ASP A 58 -7.25 -9.96 2.73
C ASP A 58 -7.34 -10.00 4.26
N GLU A 59 -6.34 -10.56 4.94
CA GLU A 59 -6.31 -10.60 6.41
C GLU A 59 -6.27 -9.20 7.03
N ASN A 60 -5.47 -8.29 6.44
CA ASN A 60 -5.29 -6.90 6.87
C ASN A 60 -5.31 -6.72 8.40
N PHE A 61 -4.42 -7.43 9.08
CA PHE A 61 -4.43 -7.48 10.54
C PHE A 61 -4.34 -6.07 11.14
N PHE A 62 -5.26 -5.76 12.07
CA PHE A 62 -5.46 -4.42 12.64
C PHE A 62 -5.58 -3.27 11.62
N TYR A 63 -6.01 -3.55 10.39
CA TYR A 63 -6.16 -2.54 9.34
C TYR A 63 -4.87 -1.77 9.02
N ASN A 64 -3.71 -2.39 9.27
CA ASN A 64 -2.41 -1.72 9.22
C ASN A 64 -1.35 -2.47 8.40
N ASP A 65 -1.45 -3.79 8.29
CA ASP A 65 -0.44 -4.60 7.60
C ASP A 65 -0.27 -4.21 6.12
N VAL A 66 -1.35 -3.76 5.47
CA VAL A 66 -1.30 -3.30 4.08
C VAL A 66 -0.38 -2.09 3.87
N TYR A 67 -0.13 -1.29 4.91
CA TYR A 67 0.75 -0.12 4.79
C TYR A 67 2.22 -0.49 4.67
N ALA A 68 2.61 -1.74 4.98
CA ALA A 68 3.96 -2.23 4.69
C ALA A 68 4.26 -2.20 3.17
N PHE A 69 3.26 -2.37 2.32
CA PHE A 69 3.41 -2.36 0.85
C PHE A 69 3.68 -0.97 0.26
N VAL A 70 3.43 0.10 1.03
CA VAL A 70 3.69 1.49 0.64
C VAL A 70 4.92 2.08 1.33
N GLY A 71 5.72 1.23 1.99
CA GLY A 71 6.90 1.66 2.72
C GLY A 71 6.57 2.55 3.92
N ALA A 72 5.42 2.33 4.56
CA ALA A 72 5.09 3.03 5.78
C ALA A 72 6.04 2.62 6.91
N GLU A 73 6.46 3.61 7.69
CA GLU A 73 7.24 3.42 8.90
C GLU A 73 6.30 3.23 10.09
N LYS A 74 6.84 2.62 11.15
CA LYS A 74 6.11 2.38 12.40
C LYS A 74 6.96 2.69 13.62
N ALA A 75 6.31 3.23 14.64
CA ALA A 75 6.89 3.47 15.95
C ALA A 75 5.92 2.93 17.00
N ILE A 76 6.48 2.24 17.98
CA ILE A 76 5.74 1.79 19.16
C ILE A 76 6.42 2.40 20.37
N PHE A 77 5.65 3.11 21.17
CA PHE A 77 6.15 3.75 22.39
C PHE A 77 5.06 3.77 23.45
N ASN A 78 5.47 3.97 24.70
CA ASN A 78 4.55 4.02 25.83
C ASN A 78 4.47 5.43 26.39
N ILE A 79 3.28 5.83 26.80
CA ILE A 79 3.04 7.01 27.63
C ILE A 79 2.22 6.61 28.86
N THR A 80 2.20 7.47 29.88
CA THR A 80 1.24 7.35 30.98
C THR A 80 0.09 8.30 30.73
N LEU A 81 -1.14 7.78 30.73
CA LEU A 81 -2.35 8.60 30.86
C LEU A 81 -2.63 8.82 32.34
N ASP A 82 -2.59 10.08 32.78
CA ASP A 82 -3.00 10.47 34.13
C ASP A 82 -4.50 10.79 34.17
N VAL A 83 -5.10 10.74 35.37
CA VAL A 83 -6.56 10.94 35.57
C VAL A 83 -7.02 12.32 35.09
N ASN A 84 -6.13 13.32 35.15
CA ASN A 84 -6.22 14.65 34.55
C ASN A 84 -4.80 15.25 34.58
N PRO A 85 -4.39 16.15 33.66
CA PRO A 85 -5.12 16.73 32.52
C PRO A 85 -5.02 15.90 31.23
N SER A 86 -5.56 16.42 30.11
CA SER A 86 -5.34 15.85 28.77
C SER A 86 -3.86 15.83 28.40
N THR A 87 -3.42 14.78 27.72
CA THR A 87 -2.04 14.65 27.25
C THR A 87 -1.93 15.08 25.79
N THR A 88 -1.05 16.05 25.50
CA THR A 88 -0.69 16.37 24.11
C THR A 88 0.48 15.51 23.68
N LEU A 89 0.23 14.62 22.73
CA LEU A 89 1.24 13.76 22.12
C LEU A 89 1.78 14.44 20.86
N ARG A 90 3.03 14.90 20.89
CA ARG A 90 3.71 15.44 19.70
C ARG A 90 4.54 14.33 19.08
N PHE A 91 4.27 13.98 17.82
CA PHE A 91 4.90 12.81 17.19
C PHE A 91 6.42 12.94 17.00
N LYS A 92 6.91 14.17 16.81
CA LYS A 92 8.35 14.46 16.72
C LYS A 92 9.14 14.03 17.96
N ASP A 93 8.50 14.03 19.14
CA ASP A 93 9.16 13.65 20.41
C ASP A 93 9.43 12.13 20.44
N TYR A 94 8.84 11.38 19.51
CA TYR A 94 8.98 9.93 19.33
C TYR A 94 9.63 9.56 17.99
N GLY A 95 10.33 10.51 17.36
CA GLY A 95 11.10 10.26 16.14
C GLY A 95 10.31 10.31 14.83
N ILE A 96 9.04 10.70 14.86
CA ILE A 96 8.21 10.82 13.66
C ILE A 96 8.39 12.22 13.07
N PRO A 97 8.87 12.37 11.82
CA PRO A 97 9.11 13.68 11.23
C PRO A 97 7.84 14.53 11.10
N ALA A 98 7.97 15.84 11.29
CA ALA A 98 6.88 16.77 11.05
C ALA A 98 6.43 16.74 9.58
N GLY A 99 5.15 16.95 9.33
CA GLY A 99 4.55 16.89 8.00
C GLY A 99 4.30 15.47 7.48
N SER A 100 4.65 14.43 8.25
CA SER A 100 4.30 13.05 7.93
C SER A 100 2.79 12.86 7.83
N ARG A 101 2.35 12.02 6.88
CA ARG A 101 0.96 11.57 6.82
C ARG A 101 0.80 10.38 7.75
N ILE A 102 0.03 10.58 8.81
CA ILE A 102 -0.33 9.50 9.74
C ILE A 102 -1.42 8.65 9.09
N LEU A 103 -1.13 7.37 8.88
CA LEU A 103 -2.04 6.40 8.24
C LEU A 103 -2.89 5.67 9.27
N HIS A 104 -2.29 5.35 10.41
CA HIS A 104 -2.96 4.61 11.47
C HIS A 104 -2.34 4.94 12.82
N ILE A 105 -3.20 5.03 13.84
CA ILE A 105 -2.79 5.09 15.24
C ILE A 105 -3.60 4.04 16.00
N ASN A 106 -2.89 3.15 16.69
CA ASN A 106 -3.51 2.23 17.63
C ASN A 106 -3.12 2.60 19.05
N TYR A 107 -4.13 2.67 19.91
CA TYR A 107 -3.98 2.95 21.33
C TYR A 107 -4.36 1.70 22.11
N THR A 108 -3.40 1.09 22.83
CA THR A 108 -3.61 -0.14 23.63
C THR A 108 -3.30 0.11 25.11
N PRO A 109 -4.32 0.36 25.95
CA PRO A 109 -4.16 0.42 27.40
C PRO A 109 -3.59 -0.90 27.93
N GLN A 110 -2.53 -0.86 28.73
CA GLN A 110 -1.86 -2.07 29.23
C GLN A 110 -2.52 -2.66 30.48
N ASN A 111 -3.45 -1.94 31.12
CA ASN A 111 -4.16 -2.35 32.34
C ASN A 111 -5.59 -1.79 32.34
N GLN A 112 -6.39 -2.20 33.34
CA GLN A 112 -7.66 -1.54 33.66
C GLN A 112 -7.40 -0.13 34.19
N GLY A 113 -8.28 0.82 33.87
CA GLY A 113 -8.13 2.22 34.28
C GLY A 113 -8.65 3.17 33.21
N LEU A 114 -7.76 3.98 32.66
CA LEU A 114 -8.07 5.06 31.72
C LEU A 114 -7.94 4.59 30.27
N PHE A 115 -8.91 4.99 29.45
CA PHE A 115 -8.93 4.78 28.02
C PHE A 115 -8.69 6.11 27.30
N PRO A 116 -7.85 6.15 26.26
CA PRO A 116 -7.62 7.36 25.48
C PRO A 116 -8.80 7.65 24.56
N LEU A 117 -9.29 8.89 24.61
CA LEU A 117 -10.14 9.46 23.56
C LEU A 117 -9.32 10.51 22.80
N GLU A 118 -9.17 10.35 21.49
CA GLU A 118 -8.54 11.37 20.66
C GLU A 118 -9.47 12.58 20.54
N PHE A 119 -9.04 13.70 21.11
CA PHE A 119 -9.77 14.95 21.06
C PHE A 119 -9.53 15.62 19.71
N HIS A 120 -10.61 15.87 18.97
CA HIS A 120 -10.59 16.65 17.74
C HIS A 120 -11.35 17.95 17.91
N GLY A 121 -10.99 18.98 17.14
CA GLY A 121 -11.76 20.23 17.09
C GLY A 121 -13.15 20.04 16.47
N ASN A 122 -13.87 21.14 16.26
CA ASN A 122 -15.22 21.13 15.66
C ASN A 122 -15.27 20.48 14.26
N SER A 123 -14.13 20.42 13.58
CA SER A 123 -13.96 19.70 12.33
C SER A 123 -12.87 18.65 12.51
N PRO A 124 -13.20 17.35 12.53
CA PRO A 124 -12.18 16.30 12.58
C PRO A 124 -11.37 16.33 11.28
N TYR A 125 -10.08 16.62 11.38
CA TYR A 125 -9.17 16.50 10.24
C TYR A 125 -8.92 15.01 9.97
N ARG A 126 -9.58 14.47 8.95
CA ARG A 126 -9.37 13.10 8.45
C ARG A 126 -8.40 13.17 7.25
N GLY A 127 -7.32 12.39 7.30
CA GLY A 127 -6.35 12.25 6.18
C GLY A 127 -5.36 13.41 5.96
N ALA A 128 -5.47 14.52 6.69
CA ALA A 128 -4.47 15.59 6.64
C ALA A 128 -3.20 15.22 7.45
N PRO A 129 -2.01 15.75 7.11
CA PRO A 129 -0.84 15.65 7.97
C PRO A 129 -1.18 16.10 9.40
N LYS A 130 -0.77 15.29 10.37
CA LYS A 130 -0.96 15.56 11.81
C LYS A 130 0.39 15.44 12.48
N ASP A 131 0.84 16.50 13.13
CA ASP A 131 2.10 16.49 13.90
C ASP A 131 1.87 16.14 15.38
N GLN A 132 0.62 16.15 15.83
CA GLN A 132 0.24 15.88 17.20
C GLN A 132 -1.21 15.39 17.30
N VAL A 133 -1.51 14.73 18.41
CA VAL A 133 -2.86 14.41 18.86
C VAL A 133 -3.02 14.80 20.32
N ILE A 134 -4.25 15.10 20.73
CA ILE A 134 -4.58 15.36 22.13
C ILE A 134 -5.39 14.18 22.62
N LEU A 135 -4.97 13.57 23.73
CA LEU A 135 -5.62 12.43 24.33
C LEU A 135 -6.33 12.86 25.60
N TYR A 136 -7.64 12.66 25.65
CA TYR A 136 -8.45 12.83 26.85
C TYR A 136 -8.54 11.48 27.58
N PRO A 137 -8.16 11.41 28.87
CA PRO A 137 -8.26 10.18 29.66
C PRO A 137 -9.71 9.94 30.08
N ALA A 138 -10.39 9.01 29.44
CA ALA A 138 -11.76 8.62 29.78
C ALA A 138 -11.79 7.41 30.69
N LYS A 139 -12.68 7.46 31.68
CA LYS A 139 -13.11 6.30 32.44
C LYS A 139 -14.24 5.60 31.68
N PHE A 140 -14.14 4.29 31.51
CA PHE A 140 -15.28 3.46 31.11
C PHE A 140 -15.83 2.71 32.32
N GLN A 141 -17.17 2.59 32.38
CA GLN A 141 -17.90 1.88 33.43
C GLN A 141 -17.60 2.36 34.86
N THR A 142 -17.62 1.45 35.84
CA THR A 142 -17.45 1.75 37.27
C THR A 142 -15.99 1.78 37.72
N ASP A 143 -15.03 1.48 36.83
CA ASP A 143 -13.60 1.33 37.16
C ASP A 143 -13.03 2.55 37.93
N GLU A 144 -12.18 2.30 38.91
CA GLU A 144 -11.46 3.38 39.57
C GLU A 144 -10.51 4.05 38.57
N ALA A 145 -10.54 5.39 38.53
CA ALA A 145 -9.66 6.14 37.67
C ALA A 145 -8.23 6.05 38.23
N SER A 146 -7.38 5.30 37.54
CA SER A 146 -5.97 5.11 37.90
C SER A 146 -5.07 5.45 36.71
N PRO A 147 -3.87 6.02 36.95
CA PRO A 147 -2.90 6.23 35.88
C PRO A 147 -2.66 4.95 35.10
N THR A 148 -2.73 5.03 33.77
CA THR A 148 -2.70 3.86 32.89
C THR A 148 -1.58 4.00 31.87
N THR A 149 -0.70 3.01 31.83
CA THR A 149 0.29 2.90 30.75
C THR A 149 -0.43 2.61 29.44
N LEU A 150 -0.22 3.48 28.47
CA LEU A 150 -0.77 3.35 27.13
C LEU A 150 0.35 3.02 26.15
N SER A 151 0.24 1.86 25.49
CA SER A 151 1.08 1.54 24.34
C SER A 151 0.46 2.15 23.09
N ILE A 152 1.24 2.93 22.36
CA ILE A 152 0.81 3.64 21.16
C ILE A 152 1.64 3.11 19.99
N MET A 153 0.95 2.61 18.97
CA MET A 153 1.55 2.32 17.67
C MET A 153 1.12 3.38 16.68
N VAL A 154 2.07 4.06 16.06
CA VAL A 154 1.82 5.02 14.98
C VAL A 154 2.43 4.48 13.70
N THR A 155 1.66 4.47 12.62
CA THR A 155 2.11 4.13 11.26
C THR A 155 2.01 5.37 10.38
N TRP A 156 3.08 5.74 9.68
CA TRP A 156 3.13 6.95 8.87
C TRP A 156 3.92 6.76 7.57
N ILE A 157 3.74 7.71 6.67
CA ILE A 157 4.63 7.92 5.53
C ILE A 157 5.24 9.31 5.61
N ASN A 158 6.56 9.38 5.43
CA ASN A 158 7.30 10.64 5.41
C ASN A 158 6.78 11.56 4.30
N GLN A 159 6.76 12.86 4.58
CA GLN A 159 6.29 13.87 3.64
C GLN A 159 6.97 13.77 2.26
N ASP A 160 8.29 13.59 2.25
CA ASP A 160 9.10 13.50 1.03
C ASP A 160 8.67 12.35 0.11
N SER A 161 8.19 11.25 0.70
CA SER A 161 7.67 10.10 -0.07
C SER A 161 6.37 10.44 -0.80
N LEU A 162 5.57 11.37 -0.26
CA LEU A 162 4.26 11.74 -0.82
C LEU A 162 4.35 12.69 -2.01
N GLU A 163 5.54 13.19 -2.36
CA GLU A 163 5.78 13.89 -3.63
C GLU A 163 5.59 12.96 -4.84
N ASN A 164 5.74 11.65 -4.64
CA ASN A 164 5.48 10.66 -5.67
C ASN A 164 3.96 10.40 -5.80
N VAL A 165 3.36 10.91 -6.88
CA VAL A 165 1.92 10.77 -7.19
C VAL A 165 1.46 9.31 -7.21
N SER A 166 2.27 8.40 -7.75
CA SER A 166 1.94 6.97 -7.78
C SER A 166 1.89 6.40 -6.35
N LEU A 167 2.90 6.71 -5.52
CA LEU A 167 2.90 6.26 -4.13
C LEU A 167 1.73 6.84 -3.34
N LYS A 168 1.47 8.14 -3.47
CA LYS A 168 0.33 8.80 -2.82
C LYS A 168 -1.00 8.12 -3.20
N SER A 169 -1.19 7.82 -4.49
CA SER A 169 -2.39 7.12 -4.96
C SER A 169 -2.50 5.71 -4.38
N LEU A 170 -1.38 5.00 -4.19
CA LEU A 170 -1.42 3.67 -3.59
C LEU A 170 -1.79 3.70 -2.11
N VAL A 171 -1.31 4.72 -1.40
CA VAL A 171 -1.68 4.98 0.00
C VAL A 171 -3.17 5.25 0.11
N ASP A 172 -3.70 6.13 -0.76
CA ASP A 172 -5.13 6.42 -0.79
C ASP A 172 -5.94 5.13 -1.06
N ALA A 173 -5.50 4.27 -1.97
CA ALA A 173 -6.16 2.99 -2.24
C ALA A 173 -6.21 2.06 -1.01
N PHE A 174 -5.12 1.98 -0.24
CA PHE A 174 -5.07 1.15 0.97
C PHE A 174 -5.85 1.75 2.15
N GLU A 175 -5.92 3.07 2.28
CA GLU A 175 -6.77 3.73 3.29
C GLU A 175 -8.26 3.44 3.02
N GLU A 176 -8.70 3.57 1.77
CA GLU A 176 -10.08 3.27 1.36
C GLU A 176 -10.41 1.78 1.57
N TYR A 177 -9.51 0.89 1.13
CA TYR A 177 -9.65 -0.55 1.34
C TYR A 177 -9.73 -0.91 2.83
N SER A 178 -8.85 -0.34 3.66
CA SER A 178 -8.82 -0.58 5.10
C SER A 178 -10.05 -0.03 5.83
N SER A 179 -10.67 1.02 5.27
CA SER A 179 -11.94 1.57 5.75
C SER A 179 -13.16 0.76 5.30
N GLY A 180 -12.96 -0.29 4.51
CA GLY A 180 -14.02 -1.15 3.97
C GLY A 180 -14.70 -0.59 2.72
N ASP A 181 -14.27 0.55 2.19
CA ASP A 181 -14.80 1.10 0.93
C ASP A 181 -14.06 0.52 -0.27
N LEU A 182 -14.54 -0.66 -0.68
CA LEU A 182 -13.98 -1.41 -1.80
C LEU A 182 -14.09 -0.65 -3.12
N ILE A 183 -15.13 0.17 -3.32
CA ILE A 183 -15.36 0.87 -4.60
C ILE A 183 -14.40 2.05 -4.73
N THR A 184 -14.26 2.86 -3.68
CA THR A 184 -13.38 4.03 -3.70
C THR A 184 -11.91 3.65 -3.80
N SER A 185 -11.51 2.44 -3.37
CA SER A 185 -10.14 1.94 -3.53
C SER A 185 -9.69 1.72 -4.98
N ILE A 186 -10.62 1.51 -5.93
CA ILE A 186 -10.32 1.09 -7.30
C ILE A 186 -9.63 2.18 -8.13
N VAL A 187 -10.16 3.41 -8.09
CA VAL A 187 -9.62 4.52 -8.87
C VAL A 187 -8.18 4.88 -8.47
N PRO A 188 -7.86 5.09 -7.18
CA PRO A 188 -6.48 5.35 -6.74
C PRO A 188 -5.55 4.15 -7.00
N ALA A 189 -6.03 2.90 -6.83
CA ALA A 189 -5.25 1.70 -7.18
C ALA A 189 -4.87 1.68 -8.67
N ASN A 190 -5.82 1.95 -9.57
CA ASN A 190 -5.55 2.03 -11.01
C ASN A 190 -4.61 3.19 -11.34
N THR A 191 -4.82 4.36 -10.74
CA THR A 191 -3.99 5.57 -10.97
C THR A 191 -2.52 5.31 -10.65
N THR A 192 -2.27 4.57 -9.58
CA THR A 192 -0.92 4.16 -9.15
C THR A 192 -0.14 3.47 -10.27
N ILE A 193 -0.69 2.38 -10.81
CA ILE A 193 0.00 1.56 -11.81
C ILE A 193 -0.03 2.20 -13.19
N GLU A 194 -1.12 2.89 -13.54
CA GLU A 194 -1.24 3.62 -14.81
C GLU A 194 -0.15 4.69 -14.92
N PHE A 195 0.07 5.46 -13.85
CA PHE A 195 1.13 6.48 -13.84
C PHE A 195 2.52 5.87 -14.10
N ASP A 196 2.86 4.79 -13.39
CA ASP A 196 4.18 4.16 -13.51
C ASP A 196 4.40 3.50 -14.88
N VAL A 197 3.40 2.78 -15.39
CA VAL A 197 3.44 2.14 -16.71
C VAL A 197 3.55 3.18 -17.82
N MET A 198 2.73 4.23 -17.77
CA MET A 198 2.73 5.26 -18.81
C MET A 198 4.03 6.07 -18.80
N ARG A 199 4.52 6.46 -17.60
CA ARG A 199 5.80 7.16 -17.45
C ARG A 199 6.95 6.32 -17.98
N TYR A 200 7.05 5.06 -17.58
CA TYR A 200 8.12 4.19 -18.04
C TYR A 200 8.07 3.97 -19.56
N THR A 201 6.88 3.78 -20.11
CA THR A 201 6.72 3.59 -21.57
C THR A 201 7.12 4.85 -22.33
N GLU A 202 6.77 6.04 -21.84
CA GLU A 202 7.24 7.30 -22.43
C GLU A 202 8.77 7.41 -22.38
N GLU A 203 9.39 7.13 -21.24
CA GLU A 203 10.86 7.10 -21.07
C GLU A 203 11.53 6.14 -22.06
N ALA A 204 11.02 4.92 -22.18
CA ALA A 204 11.55 3.90 -23.07
C ALA A 204 11.44 4.30 -24.56
N LEU A 205 10.31 4.91 -24.96
CA LEU A 205 10.12 5.38 -26.34
C LEU A 205 10.98 6.61 -26.66
N LEU A 206 11.20 7.51 -25.69
CA LEU A 206 12.09 8.67 -25.84
C LEU A 206 13.56 8.26 -26.01
N ALA A 207 13.95 7.08 -25.54
CA ALA A 207 15.31 6.56 -25.75
C ALA A 207 15.59 6.19 -27.22
N ILE A 208 14.54 5.96 -28.03
CA ILE A 208 14.67 5.50 -29.42
C ILE A 208 13.99 6.42 -30.44
N SER A 209 13.27 7.44 -29.99
CA SER A 209 12.50 8.34 -30.84
C SER A 209 12.50 9.77 -30.31
N THR A 210 12.09 10.72 -31.15
CA THR A 210 12.05 12.14 -30.75
C THR A 210 10.84 12.44 -29.86
N LYS A 211 10.95 13.44 -28.99
CA LYS A 211 9.83 13.91 -28.15
C LYS A 211 8.56 14.25 -28.94
N SER A 212 8.72 14.78 -30.16
CA SER A 212 7.58 15.10 -31.04
C SER A 212 6.84 13.82 -31.45
N ASN A 213 7.58 12.80 -31.90
CA ASN A 213 7.01 11.53 -32.34
C ASN A 213 6.33 10.79 -31.18
N VAL A 214 6.97 10.76 -30.00
CA VAL A 214 6.39 10.11 -28.81
C VAL A 214 5.10 10.81 -28.38
N LYS A 215 5.08 12.14 -28.36
CA LYS A 215 3.87 12.91 -28.04
C LYS A 215 2.73 12.64 -29.03
N GLU A 216 3.04 12.55 -30.32
CA GLU A 216 2.04 12.25 -31.35
C GLU A 216 1.51 10.82 -31.23
N PHE A 217 2.39 9.86 -30.92
CA PHE A 217 2.01 8.47 -30.65
C PHE A 217 1.02 8.37 -29.49
N PHE A 218 1.26 9.05 -28.36
CA PHE A 218 0.31 9.06 -27.25
C PHE A 218 -1.00 9.80 -27.57
N LYS A 219 -0.95 10.87 -28.37
CA LYS A 219 -2.16 11.56 -28.85
C LYS A 219 -3.04 10.68 -29.75
N SER A 220 -2.44 9.76 -30.51
CA SER A 220 -3.18 8.85 -31.40
C SER A 220 -4.00 7.76 -30.71
N GLY A 221 -4.16 7.82 -29.38
CA GLY A 221 -5.07 6.94 -28.62
C GLY A 221 -4.38 5.82 -27.84
N VAL A 222 -3.07 5.91 -27.61
CA VAL A 222 -2.35 4.96 -26.75
C VAL A 222 -2.73 5.22 -25.30
N SER A 223 -3.56 4.33 -24.76
CA SER A 223 -4.01 4.36 -23.38
C SER A 223 -3.33 3.29 -22.54
N TYR A 224 -3.59 3.30 -21.23
CA TYR A 224 -3.01 2.35 -20.27
C TYR A 224 -3.17 0.88 -20.68
N VAL A 225 -4.39 0.44 -21.05
CA VAL A 225 -4.63 -0.98 -21.35
C VAL A 225 -3.88 -1.46 -22.60
N PRO A 226 -3.93 -0.78 -23.77
CA PRO A 226 -3.07 -1.10 -24.91
C PRO A 226 -1.58 -1.09 -24.55
N THR A 227 -1.13 -0.15 -23.72
CA THR A 227 0.26 -0.06 -23.26
C THR A 227 0.65 -1.32 -22.47
N LEU A 228 -0.16 -1.72 -21.49
CA LEU A 228 0.04 -2.93 -20.70
C LEU A 228 0.01 -4.20 -21.56
N LYS A 229 -0.86 -4.26 -22.58
CA LYS A 229 -1.06 -5.44 -23.44
C LYS A 229 0.00 -5.62 -24.52
N ILE A 230 0.58 -4.53 -25.01
CA ILE A 230 1.42 -4.55 -26.23
C ILE A 230 2.80 -4.00 -25.93
N LEU A 231 2.89 -2.77 -25.40
CA LEU A 231 4.15 -2.07 -25.25
C LEU A 231 5.02 -2.66 -24.13
N ILE A 232 4.42 -2.95 -22.98
CA ILE A 232 5.15 -3.55 -21.86
C ILE A 232 5.75 -4.92 -22.23
N PRO A 233 4.99 -5.88 -22.82
CA PRO A 233 5.55 -7.14 -23.31
C PRO A 233 6.64 -6.96 -24.38
N LEU A 234 6.45 -6.02 -25.31
CA LEU A 234 7.45 -5.72 -26.34
C LEU A 234 8.76 -5.23 -25.71
N ILE A 235 8.68 -4.28 -24.77
CA ILE A 235 9.84 -3.75 -24.05
C ILE A 235 10.54 -4.88 -23.27
N ALA A 236 9.77 -5.70 -22.54
CA ALA A 236 10.32 -6.85 -21.82
C ALA A 236 11.07 -7.81 -22.76
N GLN A 237 10.46 -8.17 -23.89
CA GLN A 237 11.09 -9.02 -24.88
C GLN A 237 12.39 -8.43 -25.43
N THR A 238 12.41 -7.14 -25.77
CA THR A 238 13.64 -6.47 -26.26
C THR A 238 14.78 -6.46 -25.25
N LYS A 239 14.45 -6.50 -23.95
CA LYS A 239 15.41 -6.55 -22.85
C LYS A 239 15.73 -7.98 -22.37
N ASN A 240 15.15 -9.01 -22.98
CA ASN A 240 15.18 -10.39 -22.46
C ASN A 240 14.71 -10.49 -21.00
N PHE A 241 13.75 -9.63 -20.62
CA PHE A 241 13.16 -9.63 -19.29
C PHE A 241 11.95 -10.58 -19.25
N PRO A 242 11.71 -11.31 -18.14
CA PRO A 242 10.56 -12.20 -18.03
C PRO A 242 9.22 -11.52 -18.32
N ALA A 243 8.30 -12.24 -18.93
CA ALA A 243 6.94 -11.77 -19.15
C ALA A 243 6.19 -11.63 -17.81
N MET A 244 5.21 -10.73 -17.78
CA MET A 244 4.30 -10.60 -16.66
C MET A 244 3.45 -11.88 -16.50
N PRO A 245 3.41 -12.51 -15.30
CA PRO A 245 2.55 -13.66 -15.06
C PRO A 245 1.06 -13.38 -15.34
N PRO A 246 0.30 -14.37 -15.86
CA PRO A 246 -1.09 -14.19 -16.26
C PRO A 246 -1.99 -13.63 -15.15
N GLU A 247 -1.87 -14.12 -13.93
CA GLU A 247 -2.70 -13.71 -12.79
C GLU A 247 -2.49 -12.24 -12.40
N MET A 248 -1.24 -11.75 -12.49
CA MET A 248 -0.93 -10.33 -12.32
C MET A 248 -1.51 -9.50 -13.46
N PHE A 249 -1.27 -9.91 -14.70
CA PHE A 249 -1.73 -9.18 -15.88
C PHE A 249 -3.26 -9.09 -15.96
N GLU A 250 -3.97 -10.20 -15.77
CA GLU A 250 -5.42 -10.28 -15.81
C GLU A 250 -6.05 -9.40 -14.71
N SER A 251 -5.47 -9.41 -13.52
CA SER A 251 -5.92 -8.57 -12.40
C SER A 251 -5.72 -7.07 -12.68
N LEU A 252 -4.61 -6.67 -13.33
CA LEU A 252 -4.40 -5.28 -13.76
C LEU A 252 -5.38 -4.84 -14.86
N VAL A 253 -5.68 -5.72 -15.83
CA VAL A 253 -6.68 -5.46 -16.87
C VAL A 253 -8.08 -5.37 -16.26
N GLN A 254 -8.38 -6.23 -15.29
CA GLN A 254 -9.63 -6.19 -14.55
C GLN A 254 -9.77 -4.87 -13.77
N LEU A 255 -8.71 -4.44 -13.08
CA LEU A 255 -8.68 -3.16 -12.37
C LEU A 255 -9.00 -1.98 -13.30
N ALA A 256 -8.40 -1.93 -14.49
CA ALA A 256 -8.70 -0.91 -15.49
C ALA A 256 -10.18 -0.93 -15.94
N SER A 257 -10.73 -2.13 -16.12
CA SER A 257 -12.15 -2.30 -16.47
C SER A 257 -13.08 -1.80 -15.35
N LEU A 258 -12.76 -2.11 -14.09
CA LEU A 258 -13.51 -1.62 -12.92
C LEU A 258 -13.45 -0.10 -12.80
N ARG A 259 -12.25 0.48 -12.93
CA ARG A 259 -12.05 1.94 -12.95
C ARG A 259 -12.91 2.61 -14.01
N ASN A 260 -12.95 2.05 -15.22
CA ASN A 260 -13.75 2.62 -16.31
C ASN A 260 -15.25 2.56 -16.00
N GLN A 261 -15.74 1.46 -15.41
CA GLN A 261 -17.14 1.37 -15.00
C GLN A 261 -17.49 2.44 -13.95
N ILE A 262 -16.64 2.60 -12.94
CA ILE A 262 -16.82 3.60 -11.88
C ILE A 262 -16.77 5.02 -12.47
N ALA A 263 -15.79 5.32 -13.32
CA ALA A 263 -15.64 6.64 -13.93
C ALA A 263 -16.84 7.03 -14.82
N HIS A 264 -17.44 6.06 -15.52
CA HIS A 264 -18.57 6.33 -16.43
C HIS A 264 -19.94 6.30 -15.76
N THR A 265 -20.12 5.46 -14.73
CA THR A 265 -21.45 5.18 -14.17
C THR A 265 -21.56 5.42 -12.66
N GLY A 266 -20.45 5.77 -12.00
CA GLY A 266 -20.37 5.91 -10.54
C GLY A 266 -20.40 4.59 -9.78
N LYS A 267 -20.50 3.44 -10.48
CA LYS A 267 -20.61 2.10 -9.87
C LYS A 267 -20.04 1.01 -10.77
N THR A 268 -19.92 -0.19 -10.23
CA THR A 268 -19.59 -1.40 -11.00
C THR A 268 -20.85 -2.10 -11.50
N LYS A 269 -20.73 -2.90 -12.58
CA LYS A 269 -21.86 -3.67 -13.14
C LYS A 269 -22.44 -4.68 -12.15
N ALA A 270 -21.57 -5.31 -11.36
CA ALA A 270 -21.92 -6.19 -10.25
C ALA A 270 -21.26 -5.67 -8.97
N PRO A 271 -21.83 -5.93 -7.78
CA PRO A 271 -21.20 -5.57 -6.51
C PRO A 271 -19.77 -6.12 -6.42
N LEU A 272 -18.82 -5.30 -5.96
CA LEU A 272 -17.46 -5.74 -5.74
C LEU A 272 -17.40 -6.70 -4.57
N VAL A 273 -16.67 -7.79 -4.76
CA VAL A 273 -16.36 -8.76 -3.70
C VAL A 273 -14.94 -8.49 -3.20
N LYS A 274 -14.71 -8.58 -1.90
CA LYS A 274 -13.41 -8.30 -1.27
C LYS A 274 -12.24 -9.00 -1.97
N GLY A 275 -12.36 -10.30 -2.23
CA GLY A 275 -11.33 -11.08 -2.91
C GLY A 275 -10.96 -10.57 -4.30
N GLN A 276 -11.89 -9.93 -5.02
CA GLN A 276 -11.59 -9.31 -6.32
C GLN A 276 -10.72 -8.06 -6.16
N VAL A 277 -11.02 -7.22 -5.17
CA VAL A 277 -10.24 -6.01 -4.86
C VAL A 277 -8.85 -6.36 -4.35
N VAL A 278 -8.77 -7.35 -3.47
CA VAL A 278 -7.50 -7.92 -2.96
C VAL A 278 -6.57 -8.30 -4.11
N LYS A 279 -7.07 -9.08 -5.09
CA LYS A 279 -6.27 -9.47 -6.27
C LYS A 279 -5.82 -8.27 -7.11
N CYS A 280 -6.68 -7.28 -7.27
CA CYS A 280 -6.32 -6.04 -7.97
C CYS A 280 -5.21 -5.28 -7.22
N LEU A 281 -5.29 -5.14 -5.90
CA LEU A 281 -4.28 -4.46 -5.08
C LEU A 281 -2.94 -5.22 -5.08
N ALA A 282 -2.98 -6.56 -4.95
CA ALA A 282 -1.78 -7.41 -5.06
C ALA A 282 -1.11 -7.24 -6.43
N ALA A 283 -1.89 -7.21 -7.50
CA ALA A 283 -1.40 -6.99 -8.86
C ALA A 283 -0.81 -5.58 -9.06
N VAL A 284 -1.33 -4.55 -8.37
CA VAL A 284 -0.72 -3.21 -8.39
C VAL A 284 0.64 -3.23 -7.71
N ILE A 285 0.79 -3.87 -6.54
CA ILE A 285 2.09 -3.99 -5.85
C ILE A 285 3.12 -4.65 -6.75
N LEU A 286 2.80 -5.86 -7.25
CA LEU A 286 3.72 -6.62 -8.10
C LEU A 286 3.92 -5.95 -9.46
N GLY A 287 2.91 -5.26 -9.99
CA GLY A 287 2.99 -4.51 -11.24
C GLY A 287 3.96 -3.33 -11.14
N LYS A 288 3.97 -2.62 -10.01
CA LYS A 288 4.97 -1.56 -9.75
C LYS A 288 6.37 -2.14 -9.69
N MET A 289 6.55 -3.26 -8.97
CA MET A 289 7.84 -3.97 -8.93
C MET A 289 8.27 -4.41 -10.33
N TYR A 290 7.35 -4.91 -11.14
CA TYR A 290 7.61 -5.32 -12.52
C TYR A 290 8.14 -4.16 -13.37
N VAL A 291 7.46 -3.01 -13.34
CA VAL A 291 7.86 -1.82 -14.09
C VAL A 291 9.22 -1.31 -13.63
N GLU A 292 9.48 -1.30 -12.32
CA GLU A 292 10.76 -0.85 -11.78
C GLU A 292 11.91 -1.78 -12.17
N GLU A 293 11.73 -3.09 -12.03
CA GLU A 293 12.77 -4.07 -12.41
C GLU A 293 12.98 -4.09 -13.92
N LEU A 294 11.92 -3.96 -14.72
CA LEU A 294 12.03 -3.84 -16.17
C LEU A 294 12.74 -2.55 -16.60
N ARG A 295 12.54 -1.43 -15.88
CA ARG A 295 13.30 -0.19 -16.13
C ARG A 295 14.80 -0.41 -15.92
N ASN A 296 15.15 -1.17 -14.88
CA ASN A 296 16.54 -1.41 -14.46
C ASN A 296 17.24 -2.61 -15.14
N ALA A 297 16.51 -3.40 -15.94
CA ALA A 297 17.05 -4.47 -16.79
C ALA A 297 17.73 -3.91 -18.05
#